data_AF-A0A255TKG6-F1
#
_entry.id   AF-A0A255TKG6-F1
#
_cell.length_a   1.000
_cell.length_b   1.000
_cell.length_c   1.000
_cell.angle_alpha   90.00
_cell.angle_beta   90.00
_cell.angle_gamma   90.00
#
_symmetry.space_group_name_H-M   'P 1'
#
loop_
_entity.id
_entity.type
_entity.pdbx_description
1 polymer ?
#
loop_
_entity_poly.entity_id
_entity_poly.type
_entity_poly.pdbx_seq_one_letter_code
_entity_poly.pdbx_strand_id
1 'polypeptide(L)'
;MKIKHISMIVLLWMMTIQATAQQVKWMNPMDGDEPYICGRAWNKEMGKSYDRLPERFAATLPKNVWSLKAQTAGVIVRFVSNSKTIRVRYGCPSNNYNGFNMTGINKSGVDLYGKTPDGDTHWIANHMSWKMKADTARMEWQNLTFKNKSRGVEYTLYLPNYNGVKWLEVGVDANASFQFIHQSPERPIVIYGSSIIQGASPSRPGMAITNIVEREMEYPVINLGFSGSARMEPAVFDMLSEINARAFVVDAMPNSFNLKEPEIIKRAKEGVMKLRAKSDAPILLCECHPTPDSVFRANVAAKYNRGNAALHKAYDELKAEGVKNLFYMNKADIAFGEEYMIEGSHPNDLGCRAYADAYIKKLREMLAEDAPNKVFPPVTQRRDGCYEWRVRHNQVVELNHTTDPEILLIGNSITHFWGGNPVNGVNNGGAAWGKTFGKRRVTNMGFGWDRIENVFWRIYHGELEGCKPKHICLLIGINNYYVNTEEEIAQGIVDLTALIRERQPQAKIHVLKVYPAKNREVKVARINELLEQKFVADDKTELVDLTDCLTLKDGSGKIDPTCFMKDGLHPNEKGYTLLGKQLKKHLK
;
A
#
# COMPACT_ATOMS: atom_id res chain seq x y z
N MET A 1 88.91 26.66 7.08
CA MET A 1 88.86 27.25 8.44
C MET A 1 87.44 27.05 8.96
N LYS A 2 87.32 26.40 10.14
CA LYS A 2 86.18 26.20 11.09
C LYS A 2 84.76 26.67 10.64
N ILE A 3 83.64 25.99 10.89
CA ILE A 3 83.04 25.63 12.20
C ILE A 3 81.89 24.60 11.98
N LYS A 4 81.77 23.62 12.90
CA LYS A 4 80.69 22.63 13.08
C LYS A 4 79.38 23.26 13.58
N HIS A 5 78.21 22.63 13.38
CA HIS A 5 77.10 22.41 14.34
C HIS A 5 76.02 21.54 13.64
N ILE A 6 75.91 20.23 13.92
CA ILE A 6 74.98 19.56 14.85
C ILE A 6 73.54 20.10 14.81
N SER A 7 72.61 19.28 14.31
CA SER A 7 71.19 19.15 14.74
C SER A 7 70.57 18.00 13.94
N MET A 8 70.51 16.77 14.48
CA MET A 8 69.45 16.21 15.32
C MET A 8 68.26 15.66 14.50
N ILE A 9 68.20 14.32 14.52
CA ILE A 9 67.14 13.44 14.01
C ILE A 9 65.84 13.72 14.75
N VAL A 10 64.77 14.02 14.02
CA VAL A 10 63.38 13.74 14.43
C VAL A 10 62.59 13.36 13.16
N LEU A 11 62.59 12.07 12.80
CA LEU A 11 61.69 11.53 11.78
C LEU A 11 60.35 11.23 12.45
N LEU A 12 59.42 12.20 12.41
CA LEU A 12 58.06 12.02 12.88
C LEU A 12 57.29 11.17 11.84
N TRP A 13 57.01 9.91 12.17
CA TRP A 13 56.02 9.10 11.48
C TRP A 13 54.63 9.71 11.70
N MET A 14 54.18 10.56 10.77
CA MET A 14 52.77 10.91 10.67
C MET A 14 52.02 9.73 10.04
N MET A 15 51.44 8.87 10.88
CA MET A 15 50.32 8.04 10.44
C MET A 15 49.16 8.98 10.08
N THR A 16 49.03 9.27 8.79
CA THR A 16 47.84 9.92 8.25
C THR A 16 46.71 8.89 8.32
N ILE A 17 45.86 9.03 9.34
CA ILE A 17 44.52 8.44 9.30
C ILE A 17 43.78 9.20 8.20
N GLN A 18 43.85 8.71 6.97
CA GLN A 18 42.90 9.11 5.95
C GLN A 18 41.53 8.67 6.43
N ALA A 19 40.75 9.60 6.96
CA ALA A 19 39.31 9.42 7.09
C ALA A 19 38.79 9.20 5.66
N THR A 20 38.54 7.95 5.31
CA THR A 20 37.87 7.62 4.05
C THR A 20 36.49 8.25 4.14
N ALA A 21 36.27 9.33 3.37
CA ALA A 21 34.93 9.86 3.18
C ALA A 21 34.07 8.69 2.69
N GLN A 22 33.08 8.30 3.48
CA GLN A 22 32.26 7.14 3.18
C GLN A 22 31.57 7.38 1.83
N GLN A 23 31.96 6.59 0.82
CA GLN A 23 31.45 6.75 -0.54
C GLN A 23 29.93 6.56 -0.54
N VAL A 24 29.20 7.44 -1.24
CA VAL A 24 27.73 7.39 -1.32
C VAL A 24 27.33 6.80 -2.65
N LYS A 25 26.43 5.81 -2.63
CA LYS A 25 25.78 5.24 -3.82
C LYS A 25 24.45 5.97 -4.04
N TRP A 26 24.32 6.68 -5.16
CA TRP A 26 23.10 7.40 -5.53
C TRP A 26 22.26 6.60 -6.52
N MET A 27 20.95 6.56 -6.30
CA MET A 27 19.97 5.80 -7.08
C MET A 27 18.86 6.75 -7.53
N ASN A 28 18.47 6.72 -8.80
CA ASN A 28 17.42 7.58 -9.34
C ASN A 28 16.15 6.74 -9.66
N PRO A 29 14.96 7.11 -9.13
CA PRO A 29 13.72 6.35 -9.37
C PRO A 29 13.24 6.41 -10.84
N MET A 30 13.90 7.19 -11.70
CA MET A 30 13.60 7.30 -13.14
C MET A 30 14.52 6.43 -14.03
N ASP A 31 15.40 5.61 -13.44
CA ASP A 31 16.36 4.79 -14.19
C ASP A 31 15.74 3.54 -14.83
N GLY A 32 14.57 3.07 -14.35
CA GLY A 32 13.84 1.94 -14.93
C GLY A 32 13.07 2.29 -16.20
N ASP A 33 12.66 1.27 -16.96
CA ASP A 33 11.79 1.42 -18.14
C ASP A 33 10.44 2.04 -17.76
N GLU A 34 9.87 1.57 -16.63
CA GLU A 34 8.77 2.23 -15.95
C GLU A 34 9.29 2.93 -14.68
N PRO A 35 8.80 4.14 -14.38
CA PRO A 35 9.27 4.92 -13.23
C PRO A 35 8.92 4.24 -11.90
N TYR A 36 9.84 4.27 -10.93
CA TYR A 36 9.63 3.81 -9.55
C TYR A 36 8.90 4.85 -8.70
N ILE A 37 7.80 5.36 -9.23
CA ILE A 37 6.94 6.37 -8.59
C ILE A 37 5.62 5.71 -8.23
N CYS A 38 5.09 5.96 -7.05
CA CYS A 38 3.74 5.53 -6.66
C CYS A 38 2.85 6.75 -6.34
N GLY A 39 1.55 6.53 -6.20
CA GLY A 39 0.58 7.61 -5.89
C GLY A 39 0.21 8.47 -7.10
N ARG A 40 0.44 7.97 -8.32
CA ARG A 40 0.15 8.65 -9.58
C ARG A 40 -0.68 7.75 -10.50
N ALA A 41 -1.63 8.33 -11.24
CA ALA A 41 -2.60 7.55 -12.03
C ALA A 41 -2.04 7.03 -13.35
N TRP A 42 -1.25 7.84 -14.07
CA TRP A 42 -0.85 7.56 -15.46
C TRP A 42 0.65 7.24 -15.61
N ASN A 43 1.21 6.44 -14.70
CA ASN A 43 2.65 6.21 -14.61
C ASN A 43 3.33 5.87 -15.95
N LYS A 44 2.75 4.94 -16.72
CA LYS A 44 3.27 4.51 -18.01
C LYS A 44 3.26 5.64 -19.05
N GLU A 45 2.18 6.40 -19.13
CA GLU A 45 2.05 7.55 -20.05
C GLU A 45 3.03 8.68 -19.67
N MET A 46 3.21 8.92 -18.38
CA MET A 46 4.04 10.02 -17.88
C MET A 46 5.54 9.81 -18.07
N GLY A 47 6.01 8.55 -18.12
CA GLY A 47 7.42 8.22 -18.20
C GLY A 47 8.27 8.92 -17.14
N LYS A 48 9.37 9.54 -17.56
CA LYS A 48 10.39 10.18 -16.69
C LYS A 48 10.03 11.58 -16.21
N SER A 49 8.77 11.80 -15.83
CA SER A 49 8.28 13.02 -15.19
C SER A 49 7.83 12.73 -13.76
N TYR A 50 7.81 13.73 -12.88
CA TYR A 50 7.17 13.66 -11.56
C TYR A 50 5.78 14.30 -11.52
N ASP A 51 5.37 14.94 -12.62
CA ASP A 51 4.06 15.58 -12.72
C ASP A 51 2.93 14.57 -12.48
N ARG A 52 1.80 15.08 -12.00
CA ARG A 52 0.60 14.28 -11.70
C ARG A 52 -0.29 14.06 -12.92
N LEU A 53 -0.24 14.95 -13.91
CA LEU A 53 -1.16 14.96 -15.06
C LEU A 53 -0.42 14.87 -16.41
N PRO A 54 -0.87 13.99 -17.33
CA PRO A 54 -0.38 13.92 -18.71
C PRO A 54 -0.56 15.19 -19.54
N GLU A 55 0.39 15.45 -20.45
CA GLU A 55 0.42 16.65 -21.31
C GLU A 55 -0.84 16.86 -22.14
N ARG A 56 -1.50 15.77 -22.57
CA ARG A 56 -2.76 15.86 -23.35
C ARG A 56 -3.89 16.59 -22.62
N PHE A 57 -3.85 16.66 -21.29
CA PHE A 57 -4.86 17.38 -20.51
C PHE A 57 -4.68 18.90 -20.54
N ALA A 58 -3.57 19.43 -21.09
CA ALA A 58 -3.37 20.86 -21.30
C ALA A 58 -4.49 21.51 -22.11
N ALA A 59 -5.02 20.78 -23.09
CA ALA A 59 -6.04 21.28 -24.01
C ALA A 59 -7.46 21.22 -23.44
N THR A 60 -7.72 20.33 -22.48
CA THR A 60 -9.09 20.04 -22.00
C THR A 60 -9.35 20.54 -20.58
N LEU A 61 -8.33 20.56 -19.72
CA LEU A 61 -8.50 21.01 -18.34
C LEU A 61 -8.51 22.54 -18.24
N PRO A 62 -9.24 23.09 -17.25
CA PRO A 62 -9.11 24.50 -16.88
C PRO A 62 -7.66 24.87 -16.61
N LYS A 63 -7.21 26.05 -17.10
CA LYS A 63 -5.80 26.49 -17.00
C LYS A 63 -5.28 26.49 -15.56
N ASN A 64 -6.12 26.85 -14.60
CA ASN A 64 -5.80 26.87 -13.18
C ASN A 64 -5.60 25.46 -12.60
N VAL A 65 -6.38 24.47 -13.03
CA VAL A 65 -6.14 23.05 -12.69
C VAL A 65 -4.84 22.57 -13.33
N TRP A 66 -4.67 22.82 -14.63
CA TRP A 66 -3.49 22.40 -15.40
C TRP A 66 -2.18 22.96 -14.83
N SER A 67 -2.17 24.22 -14.38
CA SER A 67 -0.99 24.86 -13.81
C SER A 67 -0.45 24.18 -12.54
N LEU A 68 -1.26 23.36 -11.87
CA LEU A 68 -0.90 22.65 -10.64
C LEU A 68 -0.41 21.22 -10.89
N LYS A 69 -0.30 20.79 -12.15
CA LYS A 69 0.12 19.42 -12.51
C LYS A 69 1.48 19.01 -11.96
N ALA A 70 2.41 19.98 -11.89
CA ALA A 70 3.80 19.71 -11.56
C ALA A 70 4.06 19.64 -10.05
N GLN A 71 3.08 19.99 -9.22
CA GLN A 71 3.20 19.87 -7.76
C GLN A 71 2.97 18.42 -7.36
N THR A 72 3.87 17.84 -6.57
CA THR A 72 3.97 16.38 -6.34
C THR A 72 3.14 15.85 -5.16
N ALA A 73 2.04 16.54 -4.81
CA ALA A 73 1.16 16.12 -3.73
C ALA A 73 0.71 14.65 -3.89
N GLY A 74 0.90 13.85 -2.83
CA GLY A 74 0.56 12.43 -2.81
C GLY A 74 1.47 11.51 -3.64
N VAL A 75 2.46 12.04 -4.36
CA VAL A 75 3.46 11.24 -5.07
C VAL A 75 4.47 10.71 -4.05
N ILE A 76 4.85 9.43 -4.16
CA ILE A 76 5.78 8.77 -3.25
C ILE A 76 6.84 7.97 -4.01
N VAL A 77 7.99 7.78 -3.36
CA VAL A 77 9.03 6.83 -3.77
C VAL A 77 9.16 5.76 -2.70
N ARG A 78 9.07 4.48 -3.08
CA ARG A 78 9.27 3.34 -2.17
C ARG A 78 10.55 2.61 -2.51
N PHE A 79 11.31 2.22 -1.48
CA PHE A 79 12.56 1.49 -1.68
C PHE A 79 12.93 0.68 -0.44
N VAL A 80 13.83 -0.28 -0.63
CA VAL A 80 14.40 -1.11 0.42
C VAL A 80 15.88 -0.81 0.52
N SER A 81 16.38 -0.65 1.74
CA SER A 81 17.83 -0.56 1.97
C SER A 81 18.24 -1.00 3.37
N ASN A 82 19.43 -1.61 3.48
CA ASN A 82 20.12 -1.85 4.75
C ASN A 82 21.17 -0.79 5.09
N SER A 83 21.09 0.39 4.49
CA SER A 83 21.97 1.49 4.83
C SER A 83 21.63 2.07 6.20
N LYS A 84 22.66 2.50 6.94
CA LYS A 84 22.48 3.24 8.19
C LYS A 84 22.25 4.72 7.95
N THR A 85 22.49 5.18 6.73
CA THR A 85 22.29 6.58 6.34
C THR A 85 21.53 6.69 5.03
N ILE A 86 20.34 7.28 5.08
CA ILE A 86 19.56 7.62 3.90
C ILE A 86 19.76 9.10 3.60
N ARG A 87 20.13 9.41 2.36
CA ARG A 87 20.26 10.78 1.85
C ARG A 87 19.28 10.96 0.71
N VAL A 88 18.66 12.12 0.63
CA VAL A 88 17.79 12.47 -0.50
C VAL A 88 18.23 13.82 -1.02
N ARG A 89 18.37 13.95 -2.34
CA ARG A 89 18.57 15.23 -3.01
C ARG A 89 17.68 15.31 -4.24
N TYR A 90 17.14 16.49 -4.49
CA TYR A 90 16.23 16.72 -5.61
C TYR A 90 16.22 18.19 -6.03
N GLY A 91 15.90 18.40 -7.29
CA GLY A 91 15.70 19.73 -7.86
C GLY A 91 14.24 20.18 -7.72
N CYS A 92 13.99 21.37 -7.18
CA CYS A 92 12.68 22.01 -7.14
C CYS A 92 12.52 22.99 -8.32
N PRO A 93 11.34 23.06 -8.96
CA PRO A 93 11.02 24.12 -9.92
C PRO A 93 10.96 25.50 -9.28
N SER A 94 10.42 25.61 -8.06
CA SER A 94 10.36 26.86 -7.30
C SER A 94 11.44 26.90 -6.22
N ASN A 95 12.24 27.97 -6.22
CA ASN A 95 13.23 28.26 -5.18
C ASN A 95 12.62 28.97 -3.96
N ASN A 96 11.34 29.36 -4.03
CA ASN A 96 10.60 29.81 -2.86
C ASN A 96 10.16 28.58 -2.06
N TYR A 97 10.99 28.17 -1.11
CA TYR A 97 10.79 26.94 -0.35
C TYR A 97 9.65 27.02 0.66
N ASN A 98 9.30 28.22 1.15
CA ASN A 98 8.24 28.44 2.14
C ASN A 98 6.95 28.90 1.46
N GLY A 99 5.81 28.78 2.15
CA GLY A 99 4.58 29.43 1.74
C GLY A 99 4.01 30.29 2.86
N PHE A 100 3.05 31.13 2.52
CA PHE A 100 2.51 32.12 3.47
C PHE A 100 1.84 31.47 4.67
N ASN A 101 1.09 30.38 4.44
CA ASN A 101 0.37 29.62 5.44
C ASN A 101 0.91 28.19 5.60
N MET A 102 2.14 27.90 5.18
CA MET A 102 2.70 26.54 5.17
C MET A 102 4.19 26.53 5.49
N THR A 103 4.62 25.48 6.19
CA THR A 103 6.05 25.27 6.49
C THR A 103 6.83 25.00 5.20
N GLY A 104 8.14 25.31 5.22
CA GLY A 104 9.02 24.95 4.11
C GLY A 104 9.11 23.45 3.85
N ILE A 105 8.96 22.64 4.90
CA ILE A 105 8.94 21.17 4.80
C ILE A 105 7.68 20.68 4.11
N ASN A 106 6.49 21.20 4.46
CA ASN A 106 5.26 20.83 3.77
C ASN A 106 5.30 21.22 2.28
N LYS A 107 5.72 22.46 2.00
CA LYS A 107 5.73 22.98 0.64
C LYS A 107 6.72 22.26 -0.25
N SER A 108 7.97 22.12 0.22
CA SER A 108 9.11 21.78 -0.62
C SER A 108 10.03 20.71 -0.02
N GLY A 109 9.70 20.15 1.13
CA GLY A 109 10.45 19.08 1.79
C GLY A 109 9.93 17.69 1.42
N VAL A 110 10.63 16.67 1.91
CA VAL A 110 10.21 15.26 1.85
C VAL A 110 10.06 14.70 3.26
N ASP A 111 9.37 13.58 3.39
CA ASP A 111 9.11 12.93 4.67
C ASP A 111 9.33 11.42 4.58
N LEU A 112 9.99 10.83 5.56
CA LEU A 112 10.44 9.43 5.51
C LEU A 112 9.74 8.59 6.57
N TYR A 113 9.24 7.44 6.12
CA TYR A 113 8.68 6.39 6.97
C TYR A 113 9.39 5.07 6.70
N GLY A 114 9.51 4.22 7.72
CA GLY A 114 10.05 2.87 7.62
C GLY A 114 9.07 1.83 8.15
N LYS A 115 9.07 0.65 7.54
CA LYS A 115 8.19 -0.47 7.90
C LYS A 115 8.94 -1.59 8.64
N THR A 116 8.38 -2.08 9.74
CA THR A 116 8.94 -3.21 10.50
C THR A 116 8.74 -4.53 9.74
N PRO A 117 9.47 -5.61 10.10
CA PRO A 117 9.23 -6.92 9.51
C PRO A 117 7.79 -7.44 9.68
N ASP A 118 7.08 -6.98 10.71
CA ASP A 118 5.70 -7.39 10.99
C ASP A 118 4.65 -6.47 10.35
N GLY A 119 5.09 -5.43 9.62
CA GLY A 119 4.24 -4.56 8.82
C GLY A 119 3.96 -3.18 9.42
N ASP A 120 4.38 -2.93 10.66
CA ASP A 120 4.12 -1.65 11.33
C ASP A 120 4.89 -0.51 10.67
N THR A 121 4.20 0.60 10.42
CA THR A 121 4.78 1.78 9.78
C THR A 121 5.16 2.83 10.81
N HIS A 122 6.41 3.30 10.78
CA HIS A 122 6.94 4.29 11.72
C HIS A 122 7.49 5.51 10.98
N TRP A 123 7.19 6.69 11.51
CA TRP A 123 7.79 7.94 11.06
C TRP A 123 9.27 8.00 11.47
N ILE A 124 10.13 8.51 10.59
CA ILE A 124 11.55 8.70 10.84
C ILE A 124 11.85 10.21 10.81
N ALA A 125 12.03 10.79 11.99
CA ALA A 125 12.32 12.20 12.14
C ALA A 125 13.62 12.59 11.42
N ASN A 126 13.59 13.74 10.74
CA ASN A 126 14.74 14.30 10.02
C ASN A 126 15.66 15.16 10.91
N HIS A 127 15.29 15.45 12.17
CA HIS A 127 16.11 16.18 13.17
C HIS A 127 16.79 17.46 12.64
N MET A 128 16.10 18.29 11.85
CA MET A 128 16.68 19.52 11.25
C MET A 128 17.83 19.27 10.26
N SER A 129 18.02 18.01 9.84
CA SER A 129 18.99 17.60 8.84
C SER A 129 18.44 17.80 7.42
N TRP A 130 18.28 19.07 7.04
CA TRP A 130 17.90 19.46 5.69
C TRP A 130 18.59 20.75 5.24
N LYS A 131 18.81 20.87 3.93
CA LYS A 131 19.37 22.07 3.31
C LYS A 131 18.68 22.34 1.98
N MET A 132 18.03 23.48 1.89
CA MET A 132 17.35 23.95 0.68
C MET A 132 18.07 25.21 0.19
N LYS A 133 18.74 25.14 -0.96
CA LYS A 133 19.52 26.27 -1.50
C LYS A 133 19.40 26.30 -3.02
N ALA A 134 19.20 27.51 -3.56
CA ALA A 134 18.91 27.71 -4.98
C ALA A 134 17.73 26.80 -5.39
N ASP A 135 17.93 25.88 -6.31
CA ASP A 135 16.91 24.94 -6.77
C ASP A 135 17.06 23.53 -6.20
N THR A 136 18.01 23.30 -5.28
CA THR A 136 18.30 21.95 -4.76
C THR A 136 17.94 21.83 -3.29
N ALA A 137 17.06 20.89 -2.98
CA ALA A 137 16.75 20.44 -1.64
C ALA A 137 17.54 19.17 -1.29
N ARG A 138 18.00 19.07 -0.05
CA ARG A 138 18.71 17.91 0.49
C ARG A 138 18.19 17.57 1.88
N MET A 139 18.03 16.30 2.18
CA MET A 139 17.61 15.79 3.49
C MET A 139 18.40 14.51 3.81
N GLU A 140 18.71 14.29 5.09
CA GLU A 140 19.51 13.13 5.51
C GLU A 140 19.04 12.56 6.85
N TRP A 141 18.97 11.23 6.92
CA TRP A 141 18.65 10.45 8.11
C TRP A 141 19.83 9.54 8.43
N GLN A 142 20.48 9.75 9.57
CA GLN A 142 21.71 9.07 9.97
C GLN A 142 21.46 8.10 11.14
N ASN A 143 22.42 7.20 11.37
CA ASN A 143 22.43 6.29 12.51
C ASN A 143 21.18 5.40 12.62
N LEU A 144 20.61 5.02 11.47
CA LEU A 144 19.45 4.15 11.42
C LEU A 144 19.81 2.75 11.93
N THR A 145 18.90 2.17 12.72
CA THR A 145 19.01 0.81 13.25
C THR A 145 17.77 0.02 12.87
N PHE A 146 17.95 -1.28 12.66
CA PHE A 146 16.86 -2.15 12.23
C PHE A 146 17.13 -3.59 12.66
N LYS A 147 16.05 -4.33 12.93
CA LYS A 147 16.08 -5.69 13.48
C LYS A 147 16.83 -6.68 12.57
N ASN A 148 16.63 -6.59 11.26
CA ASN A 148 17.27 -7.48 10.29
C ASN A 148 18.39 -6.76 9.51
N LYS A 149 19.64 -6.90 9.98
CA LYS A 149 20.79 -6.18 9.44
C LYS A 149 21.07 -6.47 7.96
N SER A 150 20.83 -7.69 7.48
CA SER A 150 21.11 -8.04 6.08
C SER A 150 20.03 -7.50 5.14
N ARG A 151 18.76 -7.52 5.58
CA ARG A 151 17.62 -7.13 4.74
C ARG A 151 17.27 -5.65 4.78
N GLY A 152 17.65 -4.93 5.83
CA GLY A 152 17.31 -3.52 5.97
C GLY A 152 15.82 -3.27 6.19
N VAL A 153 15.34 -2.12 5.73
CA VAL A 153 13.99 -1.60 5.96
C VAL A 153 13.33 -1.25 4.61
N GLU A 154 12.03 -1.47 4.51
CA GLU A 154 11.20 -0.88 3.44
C GLU A 154 10.83 0.54 3.86
N TYR A 155 11.24 1.51 3.05
CA TYR A 155 11.03 2.93 3.25
C TYR A 155 9.97 3.48 2.28
N THR A 156 9.17 4.41 2.76
CA THR A 156 8.30 5.26 1.95
C THR A 156 8.74 6.71 2.12
N LEU A 157 9.07 7.36 1.00
CA LEU A 157 9.44 8.77 0.92
C LEU A 157 8.28 9.56 0.29
N TYR A 158 7.62 10.39 1.08
CA TYR A 158 6.58 11.31 0.60
C TYR A 158 7.21 12.54 -0.02
N LEU A 159 6.78 12.89 -1.23
CA LEU A 159 7.28 14.04 -1.98
C LEU A 159 6.56 15.35 -1.58
N PRO A 160 7.09 16.53 -1.96
CA PRO A 160 6.51 17.81 -1.56
C PRO A 160 5.06 18.01 -2.03
N ASN A 161 4.23 18.65 -1.20
CA ASN A 161 2.82 18.88 -1.53
C ASN A 161 2.59 20.08 -2.47
N TYR A 162 3.39 21.14 -2.33
CA TYR A 162 3.16 22.44 -3.01
C TYR A 162 4.36 22.93 -3.83
N ASN A 163 5.28 22.02 -4.16
CA ASN A 163 6.38 22.23 -5.10
C ASN A 163 6.50 20.99 -5.99
N GLY A 164 7.22 21.12 -7.10
CA GLY A 164 7.50 20.00 -7.98
C GLY A 164 8.86 19.38 -7.72
N VAL A 165 9.15 18.30 -8.46
CA VAL A 165 10.45 17.62 -8.48
C VAL A 165 10.93 17.53 -9.93
N LYS A 166 12.11 18.07 -10.22
CA LYS A 166 12.75 18.04 -11.56
C LYS A 166 13.55 16.74 -11.76
N TRP A 167 14.23 16.32 -10.71
CA TRP A 167 15.05 15.12 -10.61
C TRP A 167 15.14 14.76 -9.12
N LEU A 168 15.32 13.48 -8.79
CA LEU A 168 15.50 13.01 -7.42
C LEU A 168 16.50 11.87 -7.38
N GLU A 169 17.33 11.84 -6.34
CA GLU A 169 18.21 10.71 -6.06
C GLU A 169 18.14 10.34 -4.58
N VAL A 170 18.14 9.03 -4.32
CA VAL A 170 18.29 8.44 -2.98
C VAL A 170 19.72 7.93 -2.84
N GLY A 171 20.44 8.47 -1.88
CA GLY A 171 21.81 8.13 -1.54
C GLY A 171 21.87 7.18 -0.35
N VAL A 172 22.67 6.12 -0.46
CA VAL A 172 22.93 5.15 0.59
C VAL A 172 24.44 4.92 0.77
N ASP A 173 24.84 4.27 1.87
CA ASP A 173 26.23 3.87 2.10
C ASP A 173 26.73 2.96 0.96
N ALA A 174 27.99 3.09 0.52
CA ALA A 174 28.53 2.41 -0.67
C ALA A 174 28.21 0.90 -0.76
N ASN A 175 28.32 0.20 0.37
CA ASN A 175 28.18 -1.25 0.46
C ASN A 175 26.76 -1.69 0.86
N ALA A 176 25.81 -0.75 0.98
CA ALA A 176 24.44 -1.07 1.33
C ALA A 176 23.68 -1.67 0.14
N SER A 177 22.78 -2.61 0.44
CA SER A 177 21.78 -3.06 -0.51
C SER A 177 20.76 -1.96 -0.77
N PHE A 178 20.24 -1.92 -2.00
CA PHE A 178 19.22 -0.98 -2.41
C PHE A 178 18.34 -1.56 -3.51
N GLN A 179 17.03 -1.38 -3.41
CA GLN A 179 16.07 -1.72 -4.46
C GLN A 179 14.88 -0.76 -4.40
N PHE A 180 14.51 -0.14 -5.52
CA PHE A 180 13.24 0.58 -5.62
C PHE A 180 12.05 -0.39 -5.77
N ILE A 181 10.87 0.04 -5.34
CA ILE A 181 9.62 -0.71 -5.46
C ILE A 181 8.66 0.04 -6.41
N HIS A 182 8.14 -0.66 -7.42
CA HIS A 182 7.13 -0.11 -8.33
C HIS A 182 5.79 0.11 -7.64
N GLN A 183 4.95 0.94 -8.26
CA GLN A 183 3.56 1.10 -7.87
C GLN A 183 2.82 -0.24 -7.89
N SER A 184 1.89 -0.41 -6.96
CA SER A 184 0.99 -1.56 -6.96
C SER A 184 0.05 -1.49 -8.17
N PRO A 185 -0.23 -2.62 -8.86
CA PRO A 185 -1.25 -2.68 -9.91
C PRO A 185 -2.69 -2.58 -9.35
N GLU A 186 -2.85 -2.57 -8.03
CA GLU A 186 -4.15 -2.41 -7.37
C GLU A 186 -4.89 -1.15 -7.81
N ARG A 187 -6.22 -1.26 -7.87
CA ARG A 187 -7.13 -0.14 -8.08
C ARG A 187 -6.96 0.89 -6.94
N PRO A 188 -6.66 2.16 -7.25
CA PRO A 188 -6.41 3.18 -6.24
C PRO A 188 -7.70 3.79 -5.68
N ILE A 189 -7.62 4.35 -4.47
CA ILE A 189 -8.58 5.35 -4.00
C ILE A 189 -8.21 6.69 -4.63
N VAL A 190 -9.15 7.30 -5.36
CA VAL A 190 -8.94 8.58 -6.05
C VAL A 190 -9.61 9.69 -5.25
N ILE A 191 -8.83 10.67 -4.80
CA ILE A 191 -9.33 11.79 -4.00
C ILE A 191 -9.15 13.08 -4.80
N TYR A 192 -10.27 13.64 -5.26
CA TYR A 192 -10.32 14.92 -5.95
C TYR A 192 -10.80 16.00 -4.99
N GLY A 193 -10.08 17.13 -4.93
CA GLY A 193 -10.51 18.22 -4.08
C GLY A 193 -9.67 19.47 -4.11
N SER A 194 -9.88 20.32 -3.12
CA SER A 194 -9.32 21.68 -3.02
C SER A 194 -7.84 21.73 -2.60
N SER A 195 -7.39 22.91 -2.15
CA SER A 195 -6.09 23.13 -1.51
C SER A 195 -5.86 22.25 -0.28
N ILE A 196 -6.93 21.92 0.45
CA ILE A 196 -6.91 21.04 1.62
C ILE A 196 -6.41 19.65 1.21
N ILE A 197 -7.02 19.07 0.18
CA ILE A 197 -6.63 17.76 -0.35
C ILE A 197 -5.23 17.80 -0.94
N GLN A 198 -4.88 18.89 -1.64
CA GLN A 198 -3.53 19.04 -2.17
C GLN A 198 -2.45 19.03 -1.07
N GLY A 199 -2.80 19.34 0.19
CA GLY A 199 -1.88 19.26 1.33
C GLY A 199 -1.57 20.62 1.95
N ALA A 200 -2.53 21.53 1.99
CA ALA A 200 -2.45 22.74 2.83
C ALA A 200 -3.28 22.50 4.11
N SER A 201 -2.74 22.59 5.32
CA SER A 201 -1.36 22.96 5.67
C SER A 201 -0.79 22.17 6.86
N PRO A 202 -0.63 20.84 6.71
CA PRO A 202 0.13 20.04 7.66
C PRO A 202 1.58 20.54 7.78
N SER A 203 2.26 20.14 8.85
CA SER A 203 3.66 20.52 9.10
C SER A 203 4.66 19.87 8.13
N ARG A 204 4.31 18.73 7.53
CA ARG A 204 5.17 17.92 6.64
C ARG A 204 4.35 17.05 5.68
N PRO A 205 4.94 16.58 4.55
CA PRO A 205 4.22 15.81 3.55
C PRO A 205 3.48 14.57 4.07
N GLY A 206 4.06 13.81 4.99
CA GLY A 206 3.43 12.61 5.55
C GLY A 206 2.15 12.90 6.36
N MET A 207 1.91 14.14 6.76
CA MET A 207 0.70 14.57 7.47
C MET A 207 -0.40 15.09 6.55
N ALA A 208 -0.20 15.09 5.23
CA ALA A 208 -1.31 15.34 4.30
C ALA A 208 -2.40 14.27 4.45
N ILE A 209 -3.66 14.68 4.36
CA ILE A 209 -4.85 13.83 4.56
C ILE A 209 -4.74 12.56 3.71
N THR A 210 -4.44 12.69 2.42
CA THR A 210 -4.32 11.56 1.50
C THR A 210 -3.21 10.59 1.87
N ASN A 211 -2.12 11.09 2.47
CA ASN A 211 -0.97 10.28 2.86
C ASN A 211 -1.22 9.56 4.19
N ILE A 212 -2.03 10.13 5.08
CA ILE A 212 -2.53 9.42 6.28
C ILE A 212 -3.47 8.29 5.85
N VAL A 213 -4.42 8.57 4.96
CA VAL A 213 -5.35 7.57 4.41
C VAL A 213 -4.59 6.43 3.74
N GLU A 214 -3.59 6.74 2.90
CA GLU A 214 -2.75 5.74 2.24
C GLU A 214 -2.03 4.81 3.24
N ARG A 215 -1.44 5.35 4.32
CA ARG A 215 -0.76 4.51 5.31
C ARG A 215 -1.68 3.61 6.11
N GLU A 216 -2.88 4.08 6.42
CA GLU A 216 -3.78 3.38 7.35
C GLU A 216 -4.75 2.43 6.66
N MET A 217 -5.06 2.69 5.40
CA MET A 217 -5.82 1.77 4.56
C MET A 217 -4.91 0.83 3.76
N GLU A 218 -3.62 1.13 3.66
CA GLU A 218 -2.61 0.46 2.81
C GLU A 218 -2.96 0.34 1.32
N TYR A 219 -4.05 0.94 0.86
CA TYR A 219 -4.40 1.04 -0.56
C TYR A 219 -3.58 2.14 -1.26
N PRO A 220 -3.28 2.00 -2.55
CA PRO A 220 -2.79 3.11 -3.35
C PRO A 220 -3.77 4.28 -3.30
N VAL A 221 -3.28 5.49 -3.01
CA VAL A 221 -4.09 6.72 -3.03
C VAL A 221 -3.54 7.65 -4.10
N ILE A 222 -4.44 8.22 -4.90
CA ILE A 222 -4.10 9.27 -5.87
C ILE A 222 -4.66 10.58 -5.36
N ASN A 223 -3.77 11.54 -5.12
CA ASN A 223 -4.11 12.89 -4.71
C ASN A 223 -4.27 13.80 -5.93
N LEU A 224 -5.53 14.11 -6.26
CA LEU A 224 -5.91 15.09 -7.27
C LEU A 224 -6.49 16.34 -6.61
N GLY A 225 -5.77 16.84 -5.60
CA GLY A 225 -6.01 18.15 -5.01
C GLY A 225 -5.50 19.28 -5.91
N PHE A 226 -6.34 20.30 -6.10
CA PHE A 226 -6.05 21.48 -6.93
C PHE A 226 -6.45 22.76 -6.19
N SER A 227 -5.45 23.42 -5.59
CA SER A 227 -5.59 24.65 -4.83
C SER A 227 -6.37 25.74 -5.57
N GLY A 228 -7.46 26.19 -4.94
CA GLY A 228 -8.36 27.23 -5.46
C GLY A 228 -9.18 26.84 -6.70
N SER A 229 -9.04 25.60 -7.17
CA SER A 229 -9.39 25.21 -8.55
C SER A 229 -10.29 23.98 -8.62
N ALA A 230 -10.69 23.39 -7.49
CA ALA A 230 -11.62 22.26 -7.49
C ALA A 230 -13.07 22.74 -7.54
N ARG A 231 -13.63 22.95 -8.74
CA ARG A 231 -14.99 23.49 -8.92
C ARG A 231 -15.92 22.53 -9.63
N MET A 232 -15.66 21.22 -9.55
CA MET A 232 -16.48 20.16 -10.14
C MET A 232 -16.66 20.33 -11.66
N GLU A 233 -15.63 20.83 -12.35
CA GLU A 233 -15.69 21.04 -13.79
C GLU A 233 -15.89 19.72 -14.56
N PRO A 234 -16.76 19.70 -15.60
CA PRO A 234 -16.99 18.49 -16.40
C PRO A 234 -15.72 17.82 -16.93
N ALA A 235 -14.75 18.61 -17.41
CA ALA A 235 -13.48 18.12 -17.94
C ALA A 235 -12.61 17.43 -16.87
N VAL A 236 -12.73 17.84 -15.60
CA VAL A 236 -12.04 17.17 -14.49
C VAL A 236 -12.68 15.81 -14.26
N PHE A 237 -14.01 15.69 -14.29
CA PHE A 237 -14.68 14.39 -14.17
C PHE A 237 -14.40 13.47 -15.36
N ASP A 238 -14.27 14.01 -16.57
CA ASP A 238 -13.83 13.21 -17.73
C ASP A 238 -12.44 12.61 -17.47
N MET A 239 -11.48 13.41 -17.00
CA MET A 239 -10.16 12.92 -16.58
C MET A 239 -10.24 11.88 -15.45
N LEU A 240 -11.03 12.14 -14.40
CA LEU A 240 -11.18 11.20 -13.27
C LEU A 240 -11.77 9.86 -13.72
N SER A 241 -12.68 9.87 -14.70
CA SER A 241 -13.35 8.67 -15.22
C SER A 241 -12.42 7.72 -15.98
N GLU A 242 -11.22 8.18 -16.38
CA GLU A 242 -10.21 7.32 -16.99
C GLU A 242 -9.50 6.41 -15.99
N ILE A 243 -9.60 6.71 -14.69
CA ILE A 243 -8.90 5.98 -13.63
C ILE A 243 -9.77 4.80 -13.18
N ASN A 244 -9.24 3.58 -13.27
CA ASN A 244 -9.86 2.38 -12.72
C ASN A 244 -9.77 2.38 -11.18
N ALA A 245 -10.62 3.18 -10.53
CA ALA A 245 -10.58 3.39 -9.10
C ALA A 245 -11.23 2.26 -8.29
N ARG A 246 -10.73 2.06 -7.07
CA ARG A 246 -11.41 1.28 -6.02
C ARG A 246 -12.52 2.10 -5.36
N ALA A 247 -12.29 3.40 -5.18
CA ALA A 247 -13.29 4.35 -4.69
C ALA A 247 -12.94 5.76 -5.18
N PHE A 248 -13.96 6.60 -5.30
CA PHE A 248 -13.79 8.04 -5.55
C PHE A 248 -14.23 8.84 -4.32
N VAL A 249 -13.42 9.82 -3.92
CA VAL A 249 -13.77 10.84 -2.92
C VAL A 249 -13.76 12.20 -3.60
N VAL A 250 -14.90 12.89 -3.57
CA VAL A 250 -15.12 14.19 -4.19
C VAL A 250 -15.28 15.24 -3.10
N ASP A 251 -14.18 15.91 -2.76
CA ASP A 251 -14.09 16.99 -1.76
C ASP A 251 -13.73 18.33 -2.40
N ALA A 252 -14.60 18.75 -3.30
CA ALA A 252 -14.47 19.99 -4.07
C ALA A 252 -15.19 21.18 -3.42
N MET A 253 -15.99 20.93 -2.37
CA MET A 253 -16.80 21.97 -1.74
C MET A 253 -16.01 23.16 -1.18
N PRO A 254 -14.81 22.99 -0.59
CA PRO A 254 -14.03 24.12 -0.08
C PRO A 254 -13.65 25.17 -1.15
N ASN A 255 -13.79 24.85 -2.45
CA ASN A 255 -13.70 25.85 -3.53
C ASN A 255 -15.04 26.09 -4.22
N SER A 256 -15.89 25.06 -4.31
CA SER A 256 -17.19 25.11 -4.99
C SER A 256 -18.27 25.87 -4.22
N PHE A 257 -18.11 26.12 -2.92
CA PHE A 257 -19.08 26.89 -2.12
C PHE A 257 -19.32 28.32 -2.64
N ASN A 258 -18.43 28.85 -3.48
CA ASN A 258 -18.59 30.16 -4.13
C ASN A 258 -19.50 30.12 -5.37
N LEU A 259 -19.82 28.94 -5.89
CA LEU A 259 -20.75 28.79 -7.00
C LEU A 259 -22.19 29.01 -6.54
N LYS A 260 -23.07 29.43 -7.46
CA LYS A 260 -24.51 29.50 -7.21
C LYS A 260 -25.07 28.09 -7.02
N GLU A 261 -26.11 27.96 -6.19
CA GLU A 261 -26.72 26.65 -5.86
C GLU A 261 -27.08 25.80 -7.10
N PRO A 262 -27.76 26.33 -8.13
CA PRO A 262 -28.08 25.51 -9.32
C PRO A 262 -26.86 24.95 -10.03
N GLU A 263 -25.73 25.68 -10.01
CA GLU A 263 -24.49 25.24 -10.64
C GLU A 263 -23.79 24.16 -9.80
N ILE A 264 -23.83 24.25 -8.47
CA ILE A 264 -23.32 23.19 -7.57
C ILE A 264 -24.07 21.90 -7.84
N ILE A 265 -25.41 21.96 -7.85
CA ILE A 265 -26.27 20.80 -8.08
C ILE A 265 -25.98 20.20 -9.44
N LYS A 266 -26.01 21.01 -10.51
CA LYS A 266 -25.74 20.57 -11.86
C LYS A 266 -24.39 19.85 -11.98
N ARG A 267 -23.30 20.49 -11.52
CA ARG A 267 -21.95 19.94 -11.65
C ARG A 267 -21.74 18.67 -10.83
N ALA A 268 -22.28 18.61 -9.62
CA ALA A 268 -22.21 17.40 -8.80
C ALA A 268 -22.93 16.23 -9.49
N LYS A 269 -24.15 16.46 -10.00
CA LYS A 269 -24.92 15.43 -10.72
C LYS A 269 -24.22 14.98 -12.00
N GLU A 270 -23.86 15.91 -12.88
CA GLU A 270 -23.17 15.59 -14.13
C GLU A 270 -21.83 14.87 -13.89
N GLY A 271 -21.07 15.30 -12.86
CA GLY A 271 -19.82 14.69 -12.49
C GLY A 271 -19.97 13.24 -12.00
N VAL A 272 -20.94 12.99 -11.11
CA VAL A 272 -21.27 11.62 -10.66
C VAL A 272 -21.69 10.74 -11.83
N MET A 273 -22.52 11.25 -12.74
CA MET A 273 -22.97 10.49 -13.90
C MET A 273 -21.83 10.20 -14.89
N LYS A 274 -20.85 11.11 -15.04
CA LYS A 274 -19.63 10.85 -15.82
C LYS A 274 -18.80 9.71 -15.23
N LEU A 275 -18.60 9.69 -13.91
CA LEU A 275 -17.92 8.58 -13.25
C LEU A 275 -18.69 7.26 -13.42
N ARG A 276 -20.01 7.29 -13.20
CA ARG A 276 -20.89 6.12 -13.34
C ARG A 276 -20.95 5.56 -14.77
N ALA A 277 -20.76 6.39 -15.78
CA ALA A 277 -20.68 5.93 -17.17
C ALA A 277 -19.46 5.04 -17.46
N LYS A 278 -18.46 5.01 -16.56
CA LYS A 278 -17.21 4.25 -16.73
C LYS A 278 -16.87 3.32 -15.54
N SER A 279 -17.51 3.51 -14.38
CA SER A 279 -17.12 2.83 -13.15
C SER A 279 -18.29 2.60 -12.19
N ASP A 280 -18.32 1.39 -11.64
CA ASP A 280 -19.22 0.98 -10.54
C ASP A 280 -18.64 1.27 -9.14
N ALA A 281 -17.41 1.81 -9.07
CA ALA A 281 -16.73 2.07 -7.81
C ALA A 281 -17.55 3.01 -6.91
N PRO A 282 -17.58 2.79 -5.59
CA PRO A 282 -18.28 3.67 -4.67
C PRO A 282 -17.77 5.12 -4.77
N ILE A 283 -18.70 6.08 -4.74
CA ILE A 283 -18.41 7.51 -4.81
C ILE A 283 -18.84 8.15 -3.49
N LEU A 284 -17.94 8.89 -2.84
CA LEU A 284 -18.21 9.72 -1.67
C LEU A 284 -18.28 11.19 -2.09
N LEU A 285 -19.41 11.84 -1.82
CA LEU A 285 -19.54 13.30 -1.91
C LEU A 285 -19.29 13.92 -0.53
N CYS A 286 -18.38 14.89 -0.47
CA CYS A 286 -17.96 15.51 0.79
C CYS A 286 -18.40 16.97 0.88
N GLU A 287 -19.01 17.32 2.00
CA GLU A 287 -19.24 18.71 2.39
C GLU A 287 -17.93 19.45 2.71
N CYS A 288 -18.01 20.80 2.74
CA CYS A 288 -16.98 21.59 3.39
C CYS A 288 -16.84 21.22 4.87
N HIS A 289 -15.62 21.30 5.40
CA HIS A 289 -15.34 21.21 6.83
C HIS A 289 -16.18 22.16 7.70
N PRO A 290 -16.29 21.88 9.01
CA PRO A 290 -16.75 22.86 10.00
C PRO A 290 -15.94 24.15 9.94
N THR A 291 -16.61 25.30 10.08
CA THR A 291 -15.98 26.63 10.11
C THR A 291 -15.67 27.02 11.56
N PRO A 292 -14.40 27.00 12.01
CA PRO A 292 -14.04 27.15 13.43
C PRO A 292 -14.38 28.54 13.98
N ASP A 293 -14.27 29.60 13.17
CA ASP A 293 -14.55 30.98 13.57
C ASP A 293 -16.02 31.41 13.35
N SER A 294 -16.94 30.44 13.21
CA SER A 294 -18.35 30.68 12.86
C SER A 294 -19.11 31.58 13.83
N VAL A 295 -18.74 31.57 15.11
CA VAL A 295 -19.33 32.44 16.14
C VAL A 295 -19.13 33.92 15.79
N PHE A 296 -17.94 34.28 15.30
CA PHE A 296 -17.58 35.65 14.96
C PHE A 296 -17.72 35.96 13.46
N ARG A 297 -17.92 34.94 12.62
CA ARG A 297 -18.07 35.06 11.16
C ARG A 297 -19.25 34.26 10.62
N ALA A 298 -20.41 34.43 11.24
CA ALA A 298 -21.64 33.73 10.86
C ALA A 298 -22.02 33.93 9.38
N ASN A 299 -21.74 35.10 8.81
CA ASN A 299 -21.96 35.39 7.39
C ASN A 299 -21.08 34.56 6.44
N VAL A 300 -19.84 34.25 6.86
CA VAL A 300 -18.93 33.36 6.11
C VAL A 300 -19.42 31.93 6.25
N ALA A 301 -19.70 31.48 7.47
CA ALA A 301 -20.25 30.15 7.74
C ALA A 301 -21.55 29.88 6.96
N ALA A 302 -22.42 30.88 6.81
CA ALA A 302 -23.65 30.79 6.02
C ALA A 302 -23.38 30.47 4.53
N LYS A 303 -22.29 30.97 3.94
CA LYS A 303 -21.91 30.66 2.55
C LYS A 303 -21.50 29.19 2.40
N TYR A 304 -20.71 28.67 3.34
CA TYR A 304 -20.33 27.26 3.38
C TYR A 304 -21.55 26.37 3.56
N ASN A 305 -22.43 26.70 4.52
CA ASN A 305 -23.67 25.95 4.77
C ASN A 305 -24.60 25.92 3.57
N ARG A 306 -24.75 27.04 2.84
CA ARG A 306 -25.52 27.08 1.58
C ARG A 306 -24.91 26.15 0.52
N GLY A 307 -23.59 26.16 0.38
CA GLY A 307 -22.88 25.26 -0.53
C GLY A 307 -23.12 23.79 -0.17
N ASN A 308 -22.97 23.44 1.11
CA ASN A 308 -23.22 22.10 1.62
C ASN A 308 -24.67 21.66 1.38
N ALA A 309 -25.66 22.51 1.66
CA ALA A 309 -27.06 22.23 1.40
C ALA A 309 -27.34 21.97 -0.09
N ALA A 310 -26.68 22.72 -0.99
CA ALA A 310 -26.78 22.50 -2.43
C ALA A 310 -26.17 21.15 -2.86
N LEU A 311 -25.03 20.75 -2.28
CA LEU A 311 -24.44 19.42 -2.54
C LEU A 311 -25.33 18.30 -2.00
N HIS A 312 -25.88 18.45 -0.79
CA HIS A 312 -26.79 17.47 -0.20
C HIS A 312 -28.03 17.28 -1.08
N LYS A 313 -28.62 18.36 -1.57
CA LYS A 313 -29.74 18.30 -2.52
C LYS A 313 -29.37 17.55 -3.80
N ALA A 314 -28.17 17.77 -4.34
CA ALA A 314 -27.69 17.02 -5.50
C ALA A 314 -27.57 15.52 -5.21
N TYR A 315 -27.06 15.16 -4.03
CA TYR A 315 -27.00 13.78 -3.55
C TYR A 315 -28.39 13.16 -3.45
N ASP A 316 -29.36 13.84 -2.82
CA ASP A 316 -30.73 13.35 -2.68
C ASP A 316 -31.39 13.13 -4.05
N GLU A 317 -31.20 14.05 -4.99
CA GLU A 317 -31.69 13.92 -6.37
C GLU A 317 -31.05 12.70 -7.08
N LEU A 318 -29.74 12.49 -6.97
CA LEU A 318 -29.07 11.31 -7.54
C LEU A 318 -29.57 10.00 -6.93
N LYS A 319 -29.83 9.99 -5.63
CA LYS A 319 -30.41 8.83 -4.94
C LYS A 319 -31.83 8.55 -5.42
N ALA A 320 -32.65 9.59 -5.61
CA ALA A 320 -34.00 9.47 -6.17
C ALA A 320 -33.98 8.98 -7.62
N GLU A 321 -32.97 9.38 -8.40
CA GLU A 321 -32.70 8.88 -9.76
C GLU A 321 -32.15 7.43 -9.79
N GLY A 322 -31.91 6.83 -8.63
CA GLY A 322 -31.53 5.42 -8.52
C GLY A 322 -30.03 5.14 -8.59
N VAL A 323 -29.17 6.17 -8.52
CA VAL A 323 -27.71 6.02 -8.55
C VAL A 323 -27.24 5.15 -7.38
N LYS A 324 -26.54 4.07 -7.70
CA LYS A 324 -26.03 3.07 -6.75
C LYS A 324 -24.62 3.42 -6.25
N ASN A 325 -24.23 2.82 -5.13
CA ASN A 325 -22.92 2.96 -4.48
C ASN A 325 -22.50 4.44 -4.30
N LEU A 326 -23.48 5.30 -3.99
CA LEU A 326 -23.27 6.72 -3.74
C LEU A 326 -23.41 6.96 -2.23
N PHE A 327 -22.38 7.58 -1.66
CA PHE A 327 -22.21 7.84 -0.25
C PHE A 327 -22.03 9.34 -0.02
N TYR A 328 -22.30 9.79 1.21
CA TYR A 328 -22.22 11.18 1.59
C TYR A 328 -21.48 11.34 2.92
N MET A 329 -20.65 12.39 3.02
CA MET A 329 -19.98 12.79 4.24
C MET A 329 -20.38 14.22 4.61
N ASN A 330 -21.00 14.37 5.77
CA ASN A 330 -21.42 15.65 6.31
C ASN A 330 -20.23 16.36 6.96
N LYS A 331 -20.29 17.69 7.09
CA LYS A 331 -19.26 18.44 7.82
C LYS A 331 -19.06 17.95 9.26
N ALA A 332 -20.13 17.48 9.91
CA ALA A 332 -20.11 17.00 11.29
C ALA A 332 -19.38 15.65 11.45
N ASP A 333 -19.19 14.89 10.37
CA ASP A 333 -18.37 13.67 10.40
C ASP A 333 -16.89 14.00 10.60
N ILE A 334 -16.47 15.21 10.25
CA ILE A 334 -15.12 15.71 10.46
C ILE A 334 -15.05 16.33 11.85
N ALA A 335 -14.54 15.58 12.82
CA ALA A 335 -14.50 15.96 14.24
C ALA A 335 -13.46 17.06 14.53
N PHE A 336 -13.70 18.27 14.03
CA PHE A 336 -12.84 19.43 14.27
C PHE A 336 -13.04 20.02 15.66
N GLY A 337 -11.93 20.25 16.35
CA GLY A 337 -11.85 21.19 17.47
C GLY A 337 -11.56 22.62 16.99
N GLU A 338 -11.61 23.58 17.91
CA GLU A 338 -11.39 25.00 17.61
C GLU A 338 -9.99 25.27 17.01
N GLU A 339 -8.97 24.53 17.48
CA GLU A 339 -7.56 24.71 17.13
C GLU A 339 -7.11 23.88 15.92
N TYR A 340 -8.02 23.40 15.07
CA TYR A 340 -7.69 22.41 14.03
C TYR A 340 -7.28 23.04 12.69
N MET A 341 -7.35 24.37 12.59
CA MET A 341 -6.96 25.14 11.42
C MET A 341 -5.77 26.04 11.73
N ILE A 342 -4.94 26.35 10.72
CA ILE A 342 -3.83 27.30 10.88
C ILE A 342 -4.30 28.76 10.80
N GLU A 343 -5.23 29.07 9.90
CA GLU A 343 -5.77 30.44 9.70
C GLU A 343 -7.29 30.50 9.54
N GLY A 344 -7.99 29.39 9.78
CA GLY A 344 -9.45 29.29 9.66
C GLY A 344 -9.94 28.68 8.34
N SER A 345 -9.09 28.57 7.30
CA SER A 345 -9.46 27.91 6.03
C SER A 345 -8.74 26.58 5.78
N HIS A 346 -7.51 26.42 6.28
CA HIS A 346 -6.71 25.21 6.04
C HIS A 346 -6.37 24.46 7.34
N PRO A 347 -6.51 23.12 7.35
CA PRO A 347 -6.21 22.33 8.53
C PRO A 347 -4.71 22.32 8.85
N ASN A 348 -4.40 22.38 10.14
CA ASN A 348 -3.08 22.00 10.66
C ASN A 348 -3.02 20.48 10.86
N ASP A 349 -2.00 19.95 11.54
CA ASP A 349 -1.84 18.51 11.74
C ASP A 349 -3.03 17.84 12.46
N LEU A 350 -3.66 18.51 13.43
CA LEU A 350 -4.85 17.99 14.12
C LEU A 350 -6.06 17.93 13.17
N GLY A 351 -6.26 18.99 12.40
CA GLY A 351 -7.31 19.03 11.37
C GLY A 351 -7.11 17.97 10.28
N CYS A 352 -5.86 17.77 9.82
CA CYS A 352 -5.53 16.75 8.84
C CYS A 352 -5.79 15.34 9.37
N ARG A 353 -5.47 15.08 10.65
CA ARG A 353 -5.81 13.82 11.33
C ARG A 353 -7.32 13.59 11.36
N ALA A 354 -8.09 14.56 11.84
CA ALA A 354 -9.55 14.44 11.92
C ALA A 354 -10.22 14.24 10.54
N TYR A 355 -9.71 14.91 9.50
CA TYR A 355 -10.14 14.67 8.13
C TYR A 355 -9.84 13.24 7.66
N ALA A 356 -8.62 12.77 7.89
CA ALA A 356 -8.22 11.42 7.52
C ALA A 356 -9.04 10.36 8.26
N ASP A 357 -9.33 10.55 9.55
CA ASP A 357 -10.21 9.68 10.34
C ASP A 357 -11.62 9.59 9.73
N ALA A 358 -12.21 10.73 9.37
CA ALA A 358 -13.52 10.79 8.74
C ALA A 358 -13.52 10.03 7.39
N TYR A 359 -12.48 10.24 6.57
CA TYR A 359 -12.31 9.53 5.31
C TYR A 359 -12.14 8.03 5.50
N ILE A 360 -11.27 7.59 6.41
CA ILE A 360 -11.03 6.17 6.70
C ILE A 360 -12.33 5.50 7.17
N LYS A 361 -13.08 6.16 8.04
CA LYS A 361 -14.39 5.67 8.49
C LYS A 361 -15.34 5.49 7.30
N LYS A 362 -15.51 6.51 6.46
CA LYS A 362 -16.39 6.44 5.28
C LYS A 362 -15.91 5.43 4.25
N LEU A 363 -14.61 5.33 4.00
CA LEU A 363 -14.04 4.35 3.08
C LEU A 363 -14.25 2.92 3.58
N ARG A 364 -14.18 2.66 4.90
CA ARG A 364 -14.53 1.35 5.48
C ARG A 364 -16.04 1.05 5.40
N GLU A 365 -16.90 2.07 5.46
CA GLU A 365 -18.33 1.92 5.18
C GLU A 365 -18.59 1.59 3.69
N MET A 366 -17.81 2.20 2.79
CA MET A 366 -17.93 2.03 1.34
C MET A 366 -17.36 0.72 0.81
N LEU A 367 -16.29 0.24 1.45
CA LEU A 367 -15.55 -0.99 1.13
C LEU A 367 -15.76 -2.00 2.25
N ALA A 368 -17.02 -2.21 2.63
CA ALA A 368 -17.38 -3.06 3.77
C ALA A 368 -16.94 -4.52 3.58
N GLU A 369 -16.80 -4.96 2.33
CA GLU A 369 -16.23 -6.25 1.95
C GLU A 369 -14.76 -6.42 2.40
N ASP A 370 -14.04 -5.31 2.62
CA ASP A 370 -12.64 -5.25 3.08
C ASP A 370 -12.54 -4.95 4.58
N ALA A 371 -13.63 -5.15 5.35
CA ALA A 371 -13.64 -4.85 6.78
C ALA A 371 -12.52 -5.61 7.52
N PRO A 372 -11.71 -4.94 8.37
CA PRO A 372 -10.62 -5.60 9.09
C PRO A 372 -11.13 -6.71 10.01
N ASN A 373 -10.53 -7.91 9.92
CA ASN A 373 -10.77 -8.96 10.92
C ASN A 373 -10.18 -8.52 12.27
N LYS A 374 -10.95 -8.71 13.35
CA LYS A 374 -10.56 -8.24 14.69
C LYS A 374 -9.40 -9.01 15.30
N VAL A 375 -9.34 -10.33 15.07
CA VAL A 375 -8.29 -11.22 15.58
C VAL A 375 -7.09 -11.23 14.65
N PHE A 376 -7.34 -11.13 13.35
CA PHE A 376 -6.34 -11.18 12.28
C PHE A 376 -6.34 -9.88 11.46
N PRO A 377 -5.95 -8.73 12.05
CA PRO A 377 -5.98 -7.44 11.36
C PRO A 377 -5.11 -7.49 10.10
N PRO A 378 -5.67 -7.21 8.90
CA PRO A 378 -4.94 -7.29 7.64
C PRO A 378 -3.67 -6.46 7.68
N VAL A 379 -2.51 -7.07 7.41
CA VAL A 379 -1.22 -6.38 7.46
C VAL A 379 -0.22 -6.96 6.47
N THR A 380 0.66 -6.11 5.95
CA THR A 380 1.84 -6.53 5.17
C THR A 380 2.91 -7.16 6.05
N GLN A 381 3.91 -7.84 5.46
CA GLN A 381 5.04 -8.37 6.21
C GLN A 381 6.33 -8.41 5.40
N ARG A 382 7.45 -8.45 6.11
CA ARG A 382 8.80 -8.60 5.54
C ARG A 382 9.69 -9.47 6.44
N ARG A 383 9.12 -10.54 7.02
CA ARG A 383 9.82 -11.56 7.81
C ARG A 383 10.61 -12.54 6.92
N ASP A 384 10.06 -12.92 5.77
CA ASP A 384 10.69 -13.89 4.87
C ASP A 384 11.74 -13.29 3.93
N GLY A 385 12.94 -13.89 3.89
CA GLY A 385 14.10 -13.39 3.16
C GLY A 385 14.24 -13.83 1.71
N CYS A 386 13.29 -14.59 1.16
CA CYS A 386 13.45 -15.19 -0.17
C CYS A 386 13.21 -14.19 -1.33
N TYR A 387 12.45 -13.13 -1.08
CA TYR A 387 12.09 -12.10 -2.05
C TYR A 387 11.55 -10.85 -1.32
N GLU A 388 11.27 -9.79 -2.09
CA GLU A 388 10.55 -8.63 -1.59
C GLU A 388 9.04 -8.86 -1.65
N TRP A 389 8.39 -8.89 -0.49
CA TRP A 389 7.01 -9.36 -0.33
C TRP A 389 6.02 -8.58 -1.21
N ARG A 390 6.11 -7.25 -1.22
CA ARG A 390 5.26 -6.39 -2.05
C ARG A 390 5.49 -6.62 -3.55
N VAL A 391 6.73 -6.86 -3.96
CA VAL A 391 7.05 -7.18 -5.36
C VAL A 391 6.41 -8.51 -5.75
N ARG A 392 6.47 -9.52 -4.88
CA ARG A 392 5.80 -10.80 -5.11
C ARG A 392 4.27 -10.66 -5.18
N HIS A 393 3.68 -9.87 -4.30
CA HIS A 393 2.24 -9.57 -4.35
C HIS A 393 1.84 -8.94 -5.69
N ASN A 394 2.57 -7.92 -6.16
CA ASN A 394 2.30 -7.31 -7.46
C ASN A 394 2.42 -8.32 -8.61
N GLN A 395 3.41 -9.23 -8.56
CA GLN A 395 3.55 -10.31 -9.54
C GLN A 395 2.37 -11.28 -9.52
N VAL A 396 1.82 -11.60 -8.35
CA VAL A 396 0.64 -12.48 -8.21
C VAL A 396 -0.60 -11.81 -8.79
N VAL A 397 -0.85 -10.54 -8.46
CA VAL A 397 -1.97 -9.77 -9.03
C VAL A 397 -1.86 -9.72 -10.54
N GLU A 398 -0.70 -9.32 -11.08
CA GLU A 398 -0.47 -9.27 -12.53
C GLU A 398 -0.67 -10.64 -13.20
N LEU A 399 -0.13 -11.71 -12.61
CA LEU A 399 -0.27 -13.06 -13.15
C LEU A 399 -1.74 -13.51 -13.18
N ASN A 400 -2.51 -13.21 -12.14
CA ASN A 400 -3.93 -13.57 -12.07
C ASN A 400 -4.74 -12.82 -13.13
N HIS A 401 -4.45 -11.54 -13.36
CA HIS A 401 -5.10 -10.75 -14.40
C HIS A 401 -4.73 -11.18 -15.83
N THR A 402 -3.49 -11.65 -16.05
CA THR A 402 -2.98 -11.92 -17.41
C THR A 402 -3.10 -13.38 -17.85
N THR A 403 -3.19 -14.33 -16.92
CA THR A 403 -3.18 -15.77 -17.24
C THR A 403 -4.52 -16.46 -17.03
N ASP A 404 -5.47 -15.83 -16.36
CA ASP A 404 -6.76 -16.41 -15.94
C ASP A 404 -6.57 -17.86 -15.41
N PRO A 405 -5.90 -17.99 -14.25
CA PRO A 405 -5.49 -19.28 -13.71
C PRO A 405 -6.72 -20.14 -13.42
N GLU A 406 -6.63 -21.43 -13.78
CA GLU A 406 -7.67 -22.40 -13.43
C GLU A 406 -7.60 -22.77 -11.94
N ILE A 407 -6.42 -22.61 -11.33
CA ILE A 407 -6.12 -23.04 -9.97
C ILE A 407 -5.28 -22.00 -9.25
N LEU A 408 -5.74 -21.63 -8.06
CA LEU A 408 -4.98 -20.81 -7.13
C LEU A 408 -4.52 -21.64 -5.94
N LEU A 409 -3.24 -21.54 -5.59
CA LEU A 409 -2.70 -22.14 -4.36
C LEU A 409 -2.35 -21.05 -3.36
N ILE A 410 -3.24 -20.78 -2.41
CA ILE A 410 -3.06 -19.78 -1.36
C ILE A 410 -2.37 -20.43 -0.17
N GLY A 411 -1.25 -19.87 0.28
CA GLY A 411 -0.63 -20.35 1.50
C GLY A 411 0.66 -19.66 1.91
N ASN A 412 1.47 -20.37 2.70
CA ASN A 412 2.73 -19.87 3.24
C ASN A 412 3.97 -20.42 2.49
N SER A 413 5.13 -20.52 3.16
CA SER A 413 6.37 -21.10 2.61
C SER A 413 6.22 -22.52 2.10
N ILE A 414 5.36 -23.35 2.71
CA ILE A 414 5.08 -24.72 2.23
C ILE A 414 4.46 -24.68 0.84
N THR A 415 3.54 -23.75 0.58
CA THR A 415 2.99 -23.57 -0.77
C THR A 415 4.03 -22.97 -1.70
N HIS A 416 4.75 -21.95 -1.25
CA HIS A 416 5.76 -21.25 -2.06
C HIS A 416 6.86 -22.19 -2.58
N PHE A 417 7.44 -23.00 -1.70
CA PHE A 417 8.58 -23.86 -2.04
C PHE A 417 8.22 -25.08 -2.89
N TRP A 418 6.94 -25.32 -3.19
CA TRP A 418 6.55 -26.36 -4.16
C TRP A 418 7.02 -25.99 -5.58
N GLY A 419 7.14 -24.70 -5.90
CA GLY A 419 7.54 -24.20 -7.23
C GLY A 419 6.37 -23.56 -7.97
N GLY A 420 6.41 -23.51 -9.31
CA GLY A 420 5.38 -22.83 -10.09
C GLY A 420 5.46 -21.30 -10.04
N ASN A 421 4.69 -20.65 -10.90
CA ASN A 421 4.79 -19.20 -11.10
C ASN A 421 3.94 -18.43 -10.08
N PRO A 422 4.41 -17.26 -9.60
CA PRO A 422 5.74 -16.69 -9.83
C PRO A 422 6.84 -17.43 -9.04
N VAL A 423 7.92 -17.82 -9.73
CA VAL A 423 9.09 -18.50 -9.13
C VAL A 423 10.06 -17.45 -8.60
N ASN A 424 10.27 -17.40 -7.30
CA ASN A 424 11.31 -16.56 -6.67
C ASN A 424 12.06 -17.38 -5.61
N GLY A 425 13.37 -17.55 -5.75
CA GLY A 425 14.18 -18.21 -4.71
C GLY A 425 14.04 -19.73 -4.67
N VAL A 426 13.55 -20.27 -3.54
CA VAL A 426 13.65 -21.70 -3.19
C VAL A 426 12.59 -22.53 -3.92
N ASN A 427 13.02 -23.65 -4.51
CA ASN A 427 12.16 -24.61 -5.18
C ASN A 427 12.54 -26.04 -4.75
N ASN A 428 11.76 -26.60 -3.83
CA ASN A 428 11.99 -27.93 -3.24
C ASN A 428 11.17 -29.03 -3.94
N GLY A 429 10.24 -28.69 -4.84
CA GLY A 429 9.25 -29.61 -5.39
C GLY A 429 8.96 -29.44 -6.89
N GLY A 430 9.87 -28.84 -7.65
CA GLY A 430 9.61 -28.41 -9.02
C GLY A 430 9.21 -29.54 -9.97
N ALA A 431 9.78 -30.73 -9.83
CA ALA A 431 9.37 -31.88 -10.66
C ALA A 431 8.00 -32.44 -10.21
N ALA A 432 7.71 -32.44 -8.91
CA ALA A 432 6.41 -32.78 -8.34
C ALA A 432 5.32 -31.80 -8.81
N TRP A 433 5.63 -30.50 -8.88
CA TRP A 433 4.73 -29.49 -9.45
C TRP A 433 4.32 -29.86 -10.88
N GLY A 434 5.30 -30.15 -11.75
CA GLY A 434 5.06 -30.55 -13.14
C GLY A 434 4.20 -31.81 -13.27
N LYS A 435 4.45 -32.84 -12.43
CA LYS A 435 3.64 -34.08 -12.40
C LYS A 435 2.22 -33.85 -11.90
N THR A 436 2.03 -32.92 -10.97
CA THR A 436 0.75 -32.63 -10.33
C THR A 436 -0.16 -31.82 -11.24
N PHE A 437 0.34 -30.70 -11.74
CA PHE A 437 -0.46 -29.72 -12.46
C PHE A 437 -0.36 -29.84 -13.99
N GLY A 438 0.68 -30.49 -14.52
CA GLY A 438 0.86 -30.67 -15.96
C GLY A 438 0.81 -29.34 -16.72
N LYS A 439 -0.07 -29.24 -17.71
CA LYS A 439 -0.28 -28.02 -18.53
C LYS A 439 -1.33 -27.06 -17.96
N ARG A 440 -1.90 -27.32 -16.79
CA ARG A 440 -2.92 -26.45 -16.21
C ARG A 440 -2.32 -25.10 -15.84
N ARG A 441 -3.13 -24.04 -15.97
CA ARG A 441 -2.75 -22.69 -15.54
C ARG A 441 -2.93 -22.59 -14.03
N VAL A 442 -1.82 -22.45 -13.30
CA VAL A 442 -1.81 -22.44 -11.85
C VAL A 442 -0.96 -21.29 -11.34
N THR A 443 -1.52 -20.50 -10.43
CA THR A 443 -0.80 -19.45 -9.72
C THR A 443 -0.41 -19.95 -8.33
N ASN A 444 0.89 -19.92 -8.03
CA ASN A 444 1.41 -20.13 -6.69
C ASN A 444 1.31 -18.83 -5.88
N MET A 445 0.31 -18.77 -4.99
CA MET A 445 0.07 -17.66 -4.06
C MET A 445 0.58 -18.01 -2.65
N GLY A 446 1.64 -18.81 -2.58
CA GLY A 446 2.38 -19.12 -1.37
C GLY A 446 3.36 -18.01 -1.02
N PHE A 447 3.40 -17.59 0.25
CA PHE A 447 4.34 -16.58 0.74
C PHE A 447 5.05 -17.04 2.02
N GLY A 448 6.39 -17.01 2.05
CA GLY A 448 7.15 -17.35 3.25
C GLY A 448 6.76 -16.50 4.45
N TRP A 449 6.69 -17.12 5.63
CA TRP A 449 6.29 -16.48 6.90
C TRP A 449 4.90 -15.81 6.93
N ASP A 450 4.09 -15.95 5.88
CA ASP A 450 2.71 -15.47 5.92
C ASP A 450 1.94 -16.19 7.03
N ARG A 451 1.24 -15.36 7.80
CA ARG A 451 0.23 -15.74 8.77
C ARG A 451 -1.16 -15.43 8.19
N ILE A 452 -2.20 -15.86 8.88
CA ILE A 452 -3.62 -15.68 8.47
C ILE A 452 -3.92 -14.22 8.11
N GLU A 453 -3.48 -13.27 8.93
CA GLU A 453 -3.69 -11.84 8.71
C GLU A 453 -3.01 -11.27 7.46
N ASN A 454 -1.92 -11.90 7.01
CA ASN A 454 -1.26 -11.50 5.76
C ASN A 454 -2.05 -11.96 4.53
N VAL A 455 -2.73 -13.12 4.63
CA VAL A 455 -3.62 -13.61 3.57
C VAL A 455 -4.87 -12.73 3.48
N PHE A 456 -5.44 -12.31 4.62
CA PHE A 456 -6.53 -11.32 4.63
C PHE A 456 -6.14 -10.07 3.84
N TRP A 457 -4.96 -9.51 4.14
CA TRP A 457 -4.43 -8.36 3.41
C TRP A 457 -4.34 -8.66 1.91
N ARG A 458 -3.70 -9.75 1.52
CA ARG A 458 -3.52 -10.08 0.09
C ARG A 458 -4.84 -10.19 -0.69
N ILE A 459 -5.89 -10.73 -0.06
CA ILE A 459 -7.21 -10.83 -0.69
C ILE A 459 -7.86 -9.44 -0.85
N TYR A 460 -7.85 -8.60 0.19
CA TYR A 460 -8.36 -7.22 0.12
C TYR A 460 -7.60 -6.37 -0.91
N HIS A 461 -6.31 -6.66 -1.04
CA HIS A 461 -5.40 -6.00 -1.98
C HIS A 461 -5.36 -6.69 -3.36
N GLY A 462 -6.44 -7.35 -3.75
CA GLY A 462 -6.72 -7.66 -5.15
C GLY A 462 -6.15 -8.98 -5.69
N GLU A 463 -5.56 -9.84 -4.87
CA GLU A 463 -5.05 -11.12 -5.39
C GLU A 463 -6.14 -12.05 -5.96
N LEU A 464 -7.41 -11.83 -5.61
CA LEU A 464 -8.55 -12.56 -6.18
C LEU A 464 -9.35 -11.72 -7.18
N GLU A 465 -8.86 -10.56 -7.61
CA GLU A 465 -9.51 -9.77 -8.67
C GLU A 465 -9.01 -10.22 -10.06
N GLY A 466 -9.77 -9.88 -11.11
CA GLY A 466 -9.35 -10.08 -12.50
C GLY A 466 -9.26 -11.53 -13.01
N CYS A 467 -9.63 -12.53 -12.20
CA CYS A 467 -9.54 -13.95 -12.56
C CYS A 467 -10.79 -14.73 -12.12
N LYS A 468 -11.03 -15.89 -12.75
CA LYS A 468 -12.13 -16.80 -12.41
C LYS A 468 -11.65 -18.25 -12.27
N PRO A 469 -10.87 -18.58 -11.21
CA PRO A 469 -10.39 -19.94 -11.00
C PRO A 469 -11.52 -20.94 -10.82
N LYS A 470 -11.26 -22.17 -11.27
CA LYS A 470 -12.13 -23.33 -11.02
C LYS A 470 -11.88 -23.91 -9.62
N HIS A 471 -10.61 -23.90 -9.18
CA HIS A 471 -10.20 -24.44 -7.90
C HIS A 471 -9.35 -23.44 -7.11
N ILE A 472 -9.57 -23.35 -5.81
CA ILE A 472 -8.74 -22.59 -4.87
C ILE A 472 -8.34 -23.53 -3.75
N CYS A 473 -7.04 -23.71 -3.55
CA CYS A 473 -6.50 -24.49 -2.43
C CYS A 473 -5.97 -23.53 -1.36
N LEU A 474 -6.43 -23.66 -0.12
CA LEU A 474 -5.98 -22.85 1.01
C LEU A 474 -5.18 -23.72 2.00
N LEU A 475 -3.91 -23.37 2.22
CA LEU A 475 -3.04 -23.98 3.24
C LEU A 475 -2.34 -22.88 4.07
N ILE A 476 -2.85 -22.61 5.27
CA ILE A 476 -2.33 -21.54 6.14
C ILE A 476 -2.44 -21.94 7.62
N GLY A 477 -1.85 -21.14 8.52
CA GLY A 477 -1.98 -21.31 9.98
C GLY A 477 -0.72 -21.80 10.70
N ILE A 478 0.19 -22.52 10.03
CA ILE A 478 1.41 -23.06 10.68
C ILE A 478 2.33 -21.99 11.28
N ASN A 479 2.33 -20.77 10.73
CA ASN A 479 3.13 -19.64 11.22
C ASN A 479 2.44 -18.87 12.35
N ASN A 480 1.12 -18.98 12.49
CA ASN A 480 0.36 -18.41 13.61
C ASN A 480 0.57 -19.20 14.91
N TYR A 481 1.12 -20.42 14.82
CA TYR A 481 1.49 -21.29 15.94
C TYR A 481 2.15 -20.56 17.12
N TYR A 482 2.96 -19.54 16.84
CA TYR A 482 3.78 -18.82 17.83
C TYR A 482 3.07 -17.64 18.51
N VAL A 483 1.96 -17.18 17.94
CA VAL A 483 1.32 -15.90 18.32
C VAL A 483 -0.18 -16.02 18.55
N ASN A 484 -0.79 -17.16 18.19
CA ASN A 484 -2.21 -17.44 18.38
C ASN A 484 -2.45 -18.80 19.05
N THR A 485 -3.60 -18.90 19.69
CA THR A 485 -4.16 -20.17 20.18
C THR A 485 -4.63 -21.05 19.02
N GLU A 486 -4.73 -22.35 19.25
CA GLU A 486 -5.21 -23.33 18.27
C GLU A 486 -6.63 -23.01 17.80
N GLU A 487 -7.48 -22.55 18.73
CA GLU A 487 -8.86 -22.16 18.49
C GLU A 487 -8.95 -20.95 17.56
N GLU A 488 -8.14 -19.91 17.82
CA GLU A 488 -8.05 -18.74 16.95
C GLU A 488 -7.54 -19.12 15.56
N ILE A 489 -6.54 -20.01 15.47
CA ILE A 489 -6.00 -20.44 14.18
C ILE A 489 -7.07 -21.19 13.37
N ALA A 490 -7.77 -22.14 13.99
CA ALA A 490 -8.85 -22.88 13.32
C ALA A 490 -9.97 -21.93 12.87
N GLN A 491 -10.39 -21.00 13.73
CA GLN A 491 -11.40 -20.00 13.38
C GLN A 491 -10.93 -19.07 12.25
N GLY A 492 -9.68 -18.60 12.27
CA GLY A 492 -9.14 -17.73 11.23
C GLY A 492 -9.06 -18.40 9.86
N ILE A 493 -8.85 -19.72 9.80
CA ILE A 493 -8.93 -20.50 8.56
C ILE A 493 -10.37 -20.55 8.03
N VAL A 494 -11.37 -20.72 8.92
CA VAL A 494 -12.80 -20.67 8.56
C VAL A 494 -13.18 -19.29 8.04
N ASP A 495 -12.78 -18.22 8.74
CA ASP A 495 -13.06 -16.83 8.34
C ASP A 495 -12.43 -16.50 6.97
N LEU A 496 -11.19 -16.92 6.73
CA LEU A 496 -10.55 -16.79 5.41
C LEU A 496 -11.30 -17.55 4.32
N THR A 497 -11.82 -18.73 4.64
CA THR A 497 -12.59 -19.54 3.69
C THR A 497 -13.89 -18.82 3.29
N ALA A 498 -14.57 -18.21 4.26
CA ALA A 498 -15.77 -17.40 4.01
C ALA A 498 -15.45 -16.19 3.13
N LEU A 499 -14.35 -15.48 3.40
CA LEU A 499 -13.89 -14.37 2.56
C LEU A 499 -13.56 -14.82 1.13
N ILE A 500 -12.85 -15.94 0.96
CA ILE A 500 -12.55 -16.48 -0.38
C ILE A 500 -13.84 -16.82 -1.12
N ARG A 501 -14.83 -17.43 -0.44
CA ARG A 501 -16.14 -17.75 -1.01
C ARG A 501 -16.89 -16.51 -1.48
N GLU A 502 -16.85 -15.42 -0.70
CA GLU A 502 -17.45 -14.14 -1.08
C GLU A 502 -16.81 -13.58 -2.35
N ARG A 503 -15.48 -13.61 -2.46
CA ARG A 503 -14.75 -13.08 -3.64
C ARG A 503 -14.86 -13.97 -4.86
N GLN A 504 -15.01 -15.29 -4.67
CA GLN A 504 -14.96 -16.30 -5.72
C GLN A 504 -16.13 -17.30 -5.57
N PRO A 505 -17.39 -16.86 -5.71
CA PRO A 505 -18.58 -17.67 -5.45
C PRO A 505 -18.72 -18.88 -6.39
N GLN A 506 -18.06 -18.84 -7.54
CA GLN A 506 -18.06 -19.93 -8.53
C GLN A 506 -17.01 -21.02 -8.27
N ALA A 507 -15.92 -20.72 -7.53
CA ALA A 507 -14.79 -21.63 -7.40
C ALA A 507 -15.09 -22.80 -6.43
N LYS A 508 -14.50 -23.97 -6.69
CA LYS A 508 -14.39 -25.02 -5.68
C LYS A 508 -13.23 -24.70 -4.74
N ILE A 509 -13.49 -24.65 -3.43
CA ILE A 509 -12.51 -24.31 -2.40
C ILE A 509 -12.11 -25.60 -1.67
N HIS A 510 -10.82 -25.87 -1.67
CA HIS A 510 -10.19 -27.00 -1.01
C HIS A 510 -9.36 -26.47 0.16
N VAL A 511 -9.92 -26.53 1.37
CA VAL A 511 -9.20 -26.12 2.58
C VAL A 511 -8.35 -27.29 3.02
N LEU A 512 -7.03 -27.14 2.97
CA LEU A 512 -6.10 -28.20 3.32
C LEU A 512 -5.83 -28.14 4.81
N LYS A 513 -5.96 -29.28 5.50
CA LYS A 513 -5.53 -29.40 6.90
C LYS A 513 -4.07 -28.96 7.04
N VAL A 514 -3.75 -28.34 8.17
CA VAL A 514 -2.39 -27.87 8.47
C VAL A 514 -1.45 -29.09 8.48
N TYR A 515 -0.39 -29.04 7.69
CA TYR A 515 0.54 -30.17 7.57
C TYR A 515 1.35 -30.37 8.86
N PRO A 516 1.64 -31.62 9.23
CA PRO A 516 2.48 -31.92 10.37
C PRO A 516 3.90 -31.41 10.13
N ALA A 517 4.53 -30.94 11.21
CA ALA A 517 5.90 -30.45 11.19
C ALA A 517 6.63 -30.93 12.44
N LYS A 518 7.93 -31.14 12.33
CA LYS A 518 8.79 -31.63 13.39
C LYS A 518 8.64 -30.80 14.67
N ASN A 519 8.38 -31.49 15.78
CA ASN A 519 8.16 -30.93 17.12
C ASN A 519 6.93 -30.00 17.21
N ARG A 520 5.97 -30.12 16.28
CA ARG A 520 4.72 -29.37 16.26
C ARG A 520 3.50 -30.27 16.07
N GLU A 521 3.70 -31.58 15.97
CA GLU A 521 2.70 -32.57 15.57
C GLU A 521 1.46 -32.53 16.46
N VAL A 522 1.63 -32.47 17.79
CA VAL A 522 0.52 -32.45 18.76
C VAL A 522 -0.37 -31.23 18.58
N LYS A 523 0.23 -30.03 18.51
CA LYS A 523 -0.52 -28.78 18.36
C LYS A 523 -1.13 -28.64 16.96
N VAL A 524 -0.45 -29.12 15.91
CA VAL A 524 -1.02 -29.20 14.55
C VAL A 524 -2.23 -30.14 14.52
N ALA A 525 -2.14 -31.32 15.15
CA ALA A 525 -3.27 -32.22 15.27
C ALA A 525 -4.44 -31.54 15.98
N ARG A 526 -4.17 -30.80 17.07
CA ARG A 526 -5.21 -30.04 17.78
C ARG A 526 -5.87 -28.96 16.92
N ILE A 527 -5.10 -28.20 16.14
CA ILE A 527 -5.65 -27.22 15.19
C ILE A 527 -6.56 -27.93 14.17
N ASN A 528 -6.13 -29.06 13.64
CA ASN A 528 -6.90 -29.82 12.66
C ASN A 528 -8.18 -30.42 13.24
N GLU A 529 -8.16 -30.93 14.48
CA GLU A 529 -9.38 -31.38 15.19
C GLU A 529 -10.39 -30.24 15.36
N LEU A 530 -9.93 -29.06 15.78
CA LEU A 530 -10.79 -27.88 15.94
C LEU A 530 -11.31 -27.40 14.60
N LEU A 531 -10.49 -27.48 13.55
CA LEU A 531 -10.91 -27.15 12.20
C LEU A 531 -12.01 -28.11 11.71
N GLU A 532 -11.88 -29.42 11.94
CA GLU A 532 -12.94 -30.39 11.62
C GLU A 532 -14.26 -30.10 12.37
N GLN A 533 -14.18 -29.66 13.63
CA GLN A 533 -15.35 -29.32 14.43
C GLN A 533 -16.05 -28.04 13.94
N LYS A 534 -15.29 -27.06 13.45
CA LYS A 534 -15.79 -25.74 13.06
C LYS A 534 -16.18 -25.64 11.59
N PHE A 535 -15.55 -26.45 10.74
CA PHE A 535 -15.67 -26.31 9.30
C PHE A 535 -17.01 -26.87 8.80
N VAL A 536 -17.73 -26.06 8.03
CA VAL A 536 -18.97 -26.47 7.38
C VAL A 536 -18.68 -26.67 5.90
N ALA A 537 -18.68 -27.93 5.47
CA ALA A 537 -18.53 -28.28 4.06
C ALA A 537 -19.84 -28.06 3.29
N ASP A 538 -19.73 -27.75 2.00
CA ASP A 538 -20.85 -27.63 1.07
C ASP A 538 -20.48 -28.25 -0.30
N ASP A 539 -21.32 -28.08 -1.33
CA ASP A 539 -21.11 -28.63 -2.67
C ASP A 539 -19.87 -28.06 -3.39
N LYS A 540 -19.36 -26.92 -2.93
CA LYS A 540 -18.20 -26.21 -3.50
C LYS A 540 -17.07 -26.02 -2.50
N THR A 541 -17.19 -26.44 -1.25
CA THR A 541 -16.22 -26.16 -0.18
C THR A 541 -15.97 -27.44 0.61
N GLU A 542 -14.74 -27.93 0.59
CA GLU A 542 -14.37 -29.15 1.31
C GLU A 542 -13.13 -28.96 2.18
N LEU A 543 -13.07 -29.71 3.28
CA LEU A 543 -11.88 -29.88 4.11
C LEU A 543 -11.12 -31.12 3.63
N VAL A 544 -9.89 -30.94 3.19
CA VAL A 544 -9.07 -32.00 2.59
C VAL A 544 -7.93 -32.37 3.52
N ASP A 545 -7.88 -33.65 3.90
CA ASP A 545 -6.78 -34.21 4.67
C ASP A 545 -5.72 -34.82 3.76
N LEU A 546 -4.55 -34.18 3.73
CA LEU A 546 -3.35 -34.70 3.05
C LEU A 546 -2.23 -35.06 4.04
N THR A 547 -2.50 -35.00 5.35
CA THR A 547 -1.48 -35.13 6.40
C THR A 547 -0.92 -36.56 6.48
N ASP A 548 -1.77 -37.56 6.24
CA ASP A 548 -1.41 -38.98 6.29
C ASP A 548 -0.27 -39.36 5.35
N CYS A 549 -0.10 -38.68 4.20
CA CYS A 549 1.00 -39.02 3.29
C CYS A 549 2.35 -38.45 3.73
N LEU A 550 2.38 -37.67 4.81
CA LEU A 550 3.58 -37.04 5.38
C LEU A 550 3.96 -37.64 6.74
N THR A 551 3.21 -38.61 7.26
CA THR A 551 3.45 -39.24 8.58
C THR A 551 3.90 -40.69 8.46
N LEU A 552 4.60 -41.17 9.50
CA LEU A 552 4.96 -42.57 9.64
C LEU A 552 3.70 -43.44 9.75
N LYS A 553 3.77 -44.66 9.20
CA LYS A 553 2.67 -45.64 9.23
C LYS A 553 2.66 -46.50 10.49
N ASP A 554 3.33 -46.06 11.54
CA ASP A 554 3.45 -46.73 12.84
C ASP A 554 2.39 -46.27 13.87
N GLY A 555 1.48 -45.39 13.47
CA GLY A 555 0.44 -44.83 14.34
C GLY A 555 0.92 -43.74 15.30
N SER A 556 2.21 -43.34 15.25
CA SER A 556 2.77 -42.34 16.16
C SER A 556 2.32 -40.90 15.89
N GLY A 557 1.75 -40.64 14.70
CA GLY A 557 1.45 -39.29 14.22
C GLY A 557 2.68 -38.43 13.91
N LYS A 558 3.90 -38.99 14.04
CA LYS A 558 5.14 -38.28 13.71
C LYS A 558 5.33 -38.15 12.21
N ILE A 559 5.99 -37.07 11.80
CA ILE A 559 6.38 -36.88 10.40
C ILE A 559 7.26 -38.04 9.91
N ASP A 560 7.12 -38.44 8.64
CA ASP A 560 8.12 -39.23 7.93
C ASP A 560 9.26 -38.28 7.53
N PRO A 561 10.43 -38.32 8.20
CA PRO A 561 11.52 -37.38 7.94
C PRO A 561 12.06 -37.46 6.51
N THR A 562 11.81 -38.56 5.78
CA THR A 562 12.23 -38.71 4.38
C THR A 562 11.41 -37.85 3.42
N CYS A 563 10.26 -37.32 3.86
CA CYS A 563 9.39 -36.45 3.07
C CYS A 563 9.71 -34.96 3.23
N PHE A 564 10.62 -34.58 4.13
CA PHE A 564 10.92 -33.19 4.46
C PHE A 564 12.37 -32.81 4.20
N MET A 565 12.62 -31.50 4.15
CA MET A 565 13.95 -30.92 4.30
C MET A 565 14.46 -31.15 5.74
N LYS A 566 15.74 -30.87 6.00
CA LYS A 566 16.36 -31.04 7.33
C LYS A 566 15.66 -30.27 8.45
N ASP A 567 14.92 -29.21 8.11
CA ASP A 567 14.13 -28.42 9.06
C ASP A 567 12.90 -29.17 9.59
N GLY A 568 12.44 -30.23 8.91
CA GLY A 568 11.24 -30.99 9.27
C GLY A 568 9.94 -30.19 9.14
N LEU A 569 9.93 -29.09 8.39
CA LEU A 569 8.77 -28.23 8.14
C LEU A 569 8.41 -28.19 6.65
N HIS A 570 9.40 -28.02 5.78
CA HIS A 570 9.16 -27.88 4.36
C HIS A 570 9.27 -29.26 3.68
N PRO A 571 8.24 -29.70 2.93
CA PRO A 571 8.36 -30.91 2.13
C PRO A 571 9.51 -30.81 1.12
N ASN A 572 10.15 -31.95 0.85
CA ASN A 572 11.09 -32.11 -0.24
C ASN A 572 10.36 -32.67 -1.48
N GLU A 573 11.11 -32.95 -2.55
CA GLU A 573 10.57 -33.49 -3.80
C GLU A 573 9.70 -34.75 -3.60
N LYS A 574 10.10 -35.67 -2.69
CA LYS A 574 9.33 -36.86 -2.34
C LYS A 574 8.02 -36.46 -1.64
N GLY A 575 8.09 -35.60 -0.63
CA GLY A 575 6.90 -35.12 0.11
C GLY A 575 5.89 -34.42 -0.81
N TYR A 576 6.35 -33.50 -1.66
CA TYR A 576 5.49 -32.83 -2.65
C TYR A 576 4.92 -33.79 -3.70
N THR A 577 5.65 -34.83 -4.09
CA THR A 577 5.12 -35.86 -5.01
C THR A 577 3.93 -36.60 -4.38
N LEU A 578 4.01 -36.94 -3.10
CA LEU A 578 2.93 -37.60 -2.37
C LEU A 578 1.72 -36.68 -2.19
N LEU A 579 1.95 -35.43 -1.76
CA LEU A 579 0.92 -34.40 -1.65
C LEU A 579 0.20 -34.18 -2.99
N GLY A 580 0.97 -33.99 -4.06
CA GLY A 580 0.45 -33.77 -5.41
C GLY A 580 -0.41 -34.92 -5.92
N LYS A 581 -0.01 -36.18 -5.66
CA LYS A 581 -0.80 -37.37 -6.03
C LYS A 581 -2.17 -37.39 -5.36
N GLN A 582 -2.25 -36.97 -4.09
CA GLN A 582 -3.51 -36.93 -3.35
C GLN A 582 -4.35 -35.71 -3.77
N LEU A 583 -3.76 -34.51 -3.79
CA LEU A 583 -4.44 -33.27 -4.17
C LEU A 583 -5.07 -33.36 -5.57
N LYS A 584 -4.40 -34.02 -6.53
CA LYS A 584 -4.92 -34.22 -7.90
C LYS A 584 -6.29 -34.92 -7.95
N LYS A 585 -6.66 -35.69 -6.92
CA LYS A 585 -7.98 -36.36 -6.85
C LYS A 585 -9.14 -35.37 -6.67
N HIS A 586 -8.86 -34.20 -6.06
CA HIS A 586 -9.83 -33.15 -5.76
C HIS A 586 -9.95 -32.10 -6.89
N LEU A 587 -8.90 -31.98 -7.71
CA LEU A 587 -8.81 -30.98 -8.77
C LEU A 587 -9.33 -31.49 -10.13
N LYS A 588 -10.47 -32.20 -10.12
CA LYS A 588 -11.11 -32.79 -11.30
C LYS A 588 -12.17 -31.88 -11.91
#